data_AF-A0A519JRU1-F1
#
_entry.id   AF-A0A519JRU1-F1
#
_cell.length_a   1.000
_cell.length_b   1.000
_cell.length_c   1.000
_cell.angle_alpha   90.00
_cell.angle_beta   90.00
_cell.angle_gamma   90.00
#
_symmetry.space_group_name_H-M   'P 1'
#
loop_
_entity.id
_entity.type
_entity.pdbx_description
1 polymer ?
#
loop_
_entity_poly.entity_id
_entity_poly.type
_entity_poly.pdbx_seq_one_letter_code
_entity_poly.pdbx_strand_id
1 'polypeptide(L)'
;MVYKVRKFTDSINFVNAVKVTIAGVLPVIVLSYFGYFQLGFTVALGAFLTYPSDISSNRRHKINGMLVGAFIVAGSALAISLAYPYPFVFYPLLIGLIFFLSMISVYGTRATQVSFSGLLSISLVFSTIYSGAELWQHCGLMLAGGLFYFFVSMVFYQFRPHRYAEYQISECIRLTAKYLKLRGDLWNVDADREKIIGKQLHLQVELNVIHENIRESLVNPRGNSGQSNQNRKLLIVFISLVEILELGISTSFDHAKLHKKFAEHKTVLLTYQNLAYNLAATLKKLAKSIENRSQYKSGHSLFDDLAALDKAIAEYEAKIGKDAAAEGVYMLRTMHHYAEKQVERINIAERALTLAVFRHDFKGTDKDLEKYLKPAYYPLSALKENLSFSSSIFRHSLRLTLTILVGFVVGKILPLQNVYWILLTIVVIMRPGFGLTKARSY
;
A
#
# COMPACT_ATOMS: atom_id res chain seq x y z
N MET A 1 15.63 -21.39 9.02
CA MET A 1 15.66 -21.26 7.55
C MET A 1 14.25 -21.34 6.95
N VAL A 2 13.48 -22.40 7.22
CA VAL A 2 12.12 -22.66 6.71
C VAL A 2 11.14 -21.48 6.88
N TYR A 3 11.13 -20.81 8.04
CA TYR A 3 10.26 -19.64 8.28
C TYR A 3 10.56 -18.46 7.33
N LYS A 4 11.85 -18.17 7.09
CA LYS A 4 12.24 -17.08 6.18
C LYS A 4 11.86 -17.41 4.74
N VAL A 5 12.04 -18.66 4.32
CA VAL A 5 11.64 -19.15 2.99
C VAL A 5 10.13 -19.05 2.82
N ARG A 6 9.35 -19.55 3.79
CA ARG A 6 7.89 -19.46 3.76
C ARG A 6 7.40 -18.02 3.69
N LYS A 7 7.94 -17.12 4.52
CA LYS A 7 7.61 -15.68 4.47
C LYS A 7 7.94 -15.05 3.12
N PHE A 8 9.04 -15.46 2.49
CA PHE A 8 9.41 -14.97 1.16
C PHE A 8 8.48 -15.49 0.07
N THR A 9 8.21 -16.80 0.03
CA THR A 9 7.27 -17.41 -0.93
C THR A 9 5.84 -16.91 -0.75
N ASP A 10 5.51 -16.52 0.49
CA ASP A 10 4.21 -15.98 0.82
C ASP A 10 4.09 -14.47 0.59
N SER A 11 5.16 -13.81 0.15
CA SER A 11 5.15 -12.38 -0.17
C SER A 11 4.40 -12.06 -1.47
N ILE A 12 3.81 -10.87 -1.54
CA ILE A 12 3.14 -10.36 -2.75
C ILE A 12 4.11 -10.32 -3.93
N ASN A 13 5.36 -9.91 -3.68
CA ASN A 13 6.39 -9.81 -4.71
C ASN A 13 6.72 -11.17 -5.34
N PHE A 14 6.80 -12.23 -4.53
CA PHE A 14 7.04 -13.58 -5.05
C PHE A 14 5.85 -14.08 -5.88
N VAL A 15 4.62 -13.91 -5.39
CA VAL A 15 3.41 -14.29 -6.14
C VAL A 15 3.34 -13.52 -7.47
N ASN A 16 3.67 -12.24 -7.46
CA ASN A 16 3.76 -11.43 -8.67
C ASN A 16 4.83 -11.93 -9.63
N ALA A 17 6.04 -12.23 -9.14
CA ALA A 17 7.11 -12.79 -9.95
C ALA A 17 6.68 -14.11 -10.62
N VAL A 18 6.07 -15.03 -9.87
CA VAL A 18 5.56 -16.30 -10.40
C VAL A 18 4.53 -16.07 -11.51
N LYS A 19 3.57 -15.15 -11.32
CA LYS A 19 2.58 -14.82 -12.36
C LYS A 19 3.24 -14.28 -13.63
N VAL A 20 4.20 -13.36 -13.50
CA VAL A 20 4.94 -12.79 -14.63
C VAL A 20 5.75 -13.88 -15.34
N THR A 21 6.44 -14.75 -14.60
CA THR A 21 7.19 -15.85 -15.19
C THR A 21 6.28 -16.81 -15.95
N ILE A 22 5.15 -17.23 -15.37
CA ILE A 22 4.19 -18.10 -16.06
C ILE A 22 3.64 -17.41 -17.32
N ALA A 23 3.17 -16.17 -17.19
CA ALA A 23 2.54 -15.45 -18.29
C ALA A 23 3.53 -15.05 -19.41
N GLY A 24 4.79 -14.77 -19.06
CA GLY A 24 5.82 -14.36 -20.01
C GLY A 24 6.58 -15.53 -20.64
N VAL A 25 6.91 -16.57 -19.87
CA VAL A 25 7.76 -17.67 -20.34
C VAL A 25 6.95 -18.76 -21.04
N LEU A 26 5.75 -19.08 -20.54
CA LEU A 26 4.94 -20.18 -21.10
C LEU A 26 4.60 -19.97 -22.58
N PRO A 27 4.14 -18.78 -23.04
CA PRO A 27 3.88 -18.56 -24.46
C PRO A 27 5.13 -18.68 -25.32
N VAL A 28 6.28 -18.23 -24.83
CA VAL A 28 7.57 -18.32 -25.54
C VAL A 28 7.98 -19.77 -25.73
N ILE A 29 7.94 -20.59 -24.68
CA ILE A 29 8.32 -22.01 -24.76
C ILE A 29 7.38 -22.76 -25.72
N VAL A 30 6.07 -22.59 -25.55
CA VAL A 30 5.07 -23.31 -26.36
C VAL A 30 5.18 -22.91 -27.83
N LEU A 31 5.23 -21.61 -28.14
CA LEU A 31 5.31 -21.16 -29.53
C LEU A 31 6.69 -21.43 -30.15
N SER A 32 7.77 -21.39 -29.38
CA SER A 32 9.10 -21.76 -29.86
C SER A 32 9.19 -23.23 -30.25
N TYR A 33 8.47 -24.13 -29.57
CA TYR A 33 8.42 -25.54 -29.95
C TYR A 33 7.83 -25.73 -31.36
N PHE A 34 6.89 -24.87 -31.77
CA PHE A 34 6.31 -24.85 -33.10
C PHE A 34 7.06 -23.96 -34.10
N GLY A 35 8.24 -23.43 -33.74
CA GLY A 35 9.03 -22.55 -34.60
C GLY A 35 8.59 -21.07 -34.61
N TYR A 36 7.60 -20.69 -33.80
CA TYR A 36 7.02 -19.34 -33.75
C TYR A 36 7.59 -18.48 -32.60
N PHE A 37 8.92 -18.44 -32.44
CA PHE A 37 9.57 -17.71 -31.34
C PHE A 37 9.18 -16.22 -31.28
N GLN A 38 9.15 -15.53 -32.43
CA GLN A 38 8.84 -14.09 -32.49
C GLN A 38 7.40 -13.78 -32.02
N LEU A 39 6.45 -14.67 -32.35
CA LEU A 39 5.07 -14.54 -31.88
C LEU A 39 5.01 -14.72 -30.35
N GLY A 40 5.71 -15.74 -29.82
CA GLY A 40 5.79 -15.98 -28.39
C GLY A 40 6.43 -14.83 -27.63
N PHE A 41 7.49 -14.24 -28.17
CA PHE A 41 8.15 -13.07 -27.59
C PHE A 41 7.23 -11.84 -27.54
N THR A 42 6.44 -11.61 -28.60
CA THR A 42 5.45 -10.51 -28.65
C THR A 42 4.36 -10.69 -27.59
N VAL A 43 3.86 -11.92 -27.41
CA VAL A 43 2.90 -12.25 -26.34
C VAL A 43 3.54 -12.01 -24.96
N ALA A 44 4.79 -12.40 -24.77
CA ALA A 44 5.52 -12.17 -23.52
C ALA A 44 5.68 -10.69 -23.20
N LEU A 45 5.98 -9.85 -24.22
CA LEU A 45 6.03 -8.40 -24.06
C LEU A 45 4.68 -7.83 -23.63
N GLY A 46 3.58 -8.27 -24.24
CA GLY A 46 2.22 -7.86 -23.83
C GLY A 46 1.91 -8.22 -22.38
N ALA A 47 2.27 -9.42 -21.95
CA ALA A 47 2.12 -9.87 -20.57
C ALA A 47 2.98 -9.03 -19.60
N PHE A 48 4.24 -8.80 -19.94
CA PHE A 48 5.18 -8.03 -19.14
C PHE A 48 4.77 -6.57 -18.98
N LEU A 49 4.29 -5.94 -20.05
CA LEU A 49 3.81 -4.56 -20.01
C LEU A 49 2.47 -4.44 -19.29
N THR A 50 1.67 -5.50 -19.17
CA THR A 50 0.41 -5.46 -18.41
C THR A 50 0.64 -5.66 -16.91
N TYR A 51 1.72 -6.34 -16.51
CA TYR A 51 2.05 -6.64 -15.10
C TYR A 51 2.03 -5.44 -14.15
N PRO A 52 2.61 -4.26 -14.47
CA PRO A 52 2.61 -3.14 -13.53
C PRO A 52 1.18 -2.72 -13.12
N SER A 53 0.20 -2.93 -13.99
CA SER A 53 -1.21 -2.64 -13.73
C SER A 53 -1.87 -3.65 -12.76
N ASP A 54 -1.20 -4.76 -12.44
CA ASP A 54 -1.63 -5.76 -11.47
C ASP A 54 -1.32 -5.35 -10.04
N ILE A 55 -2.13 -4.41 -9.56
CA ILE A 55 -2.07 -3.96 -8.18
C ILE A 55 -3.09 -4.75 -7.37
N SER A 56 -2.60 -5.31 -6.27
CA SER A 56 -3.43 -6.08 -5.36
C SER A 56 -4.52 -5.19 -4.77
N SER A 57 -5.77 -5.58 -5.00
CA SER A 57 -6.95 -4.78 -4.68
C SER A 57 -8.21 -5.66 -4.73
N ASN A 58 -9.37 -5.05 -4.49
CA ASN A 58 -10.66 -5.70 -4.69
C ASN A 58 -10.83 -6.23 -6.12
N ARG A 59 -11.54 -7.34 -6.26
CA ARG A 59 -11.72 -8.07 -7.53
C ARG A 59 -12.08 -7.14 -8.70
N ARG A 60 -13.07 -6.26 -8.53
CA ARG A 60 -13.50 -5.34 -9.59
C ARG A 60 -12.40 -4.37 -10.02
N HIS A 61 -11.71 -3.75 -9.06
CA HIS A 61 -10.63 -2.81 -9.36
C HIS A 61 -9.42 -3.50 -9.99
N LYS A 62 -9.07 -4.70 -9.51
CA LYS A 62 -8.04 -5.55 -10.11
C LYS A 62 -8.38 -5.88 -11.55
N ILE A 63 -9.60 -6.34 -11.83
CA ILE A 63 -10.06 -6.66 -13.19
C ILE A 63 -9.98 -5.41 -14.09
N ASN A 64 -10.58 -4.31 -13.67
CA ASN A 64 -10.64 -3.10 -14.48
C ASN A 64 -9.25 -2.52 -14.74
N GLY A 65 -8.40 -2.43 -13.70
CA GLY A 65 -7.04 -1.89 -13.85
C GLY A 65 -6.20 -2.70 -14.83
N MET A 66 -6.28 -4.03 -14.77
CA MET A 66 -5.53 -4.92 -15.67
C MET A 66 -6.06 -4.89 -17.11
N LEU A 67 -7.38 -4.91 -17.31
CA LEU A 67 -7.97 -4.82 -18.64
C LEU A 67 -7.64 -3.48 -19.29
N VAL A 68 -7.87 -2.37 -18.58
CA VAL A 68 -7.53 -1.03 -19.06
C VAL A 68 -6.03 -0.94 -19.39
N GLY A 69 -5.16 -1.51 -18.55
CA GLY A 69 -3.73 -1.61 -18.81
C GLY A 69 -3.40 -2.34 -20.11
N ALA A 70 -3.96 -3.54 -20.32
CA ALA A 70 -3.75 -4.34 -21.52
C ALA A 70 -4.21 -3.61 -22.80
N PHE A 71 -5.39 -2.98 -22.75
CA PHE A 71 -5.91 -2.18 -23.87
C PHE A 71 -5.11 -0.91 -24.12
N ILE A 72 -4.63 -0.23 -23.08
CA ILE A 72 -3.75 0.94 -23.24
C ILE A 72 -2.42 0.54 -23.87
N VAL A 73 -1.82 -0.57 -23.44
CA VAL A 73 -0.56 -1.07 -23.99
C VAL A 73 -0.70 -1.38 -25.48
N ALA A 74 -1.68 -2.21 -25.86
CA ALA A 74 -1.90 -2.57 -27.25
C ALA A 74 -2.41 -1.38 -28.10
N GLY A 75 -3.33 -0.58 -27.55
CA GLY A 75 -3.94 0.56 -28.24
C GLY A 75 -2.96 1.70 -28.48
N SER A 76 -2.06 2.00 -27.53
CA SER A 76 -0.99 2.99 -27.73
C SER A 76 -0.01 2.54 -28.81
N ALA A 77 0.37 1.26 -28.81
CA ALA A 77 1.23 0.69 -29.86
C ALA A 77 0.58 0.77 -31.25
N LEU A 78 -0.70 0.42 -31.34
CA LEU A 78 -1.47 0.49 -32.57
C LEU A 78 -1.61 1.93 -33.08
N ALA A 79 -1.97 2.87 -32.20
CA ALA A 79 -2.16 4.27 -32.57
C ALA A 79 -0.88 4.92 -33.12
N ILE A 80 0.26 4.68 -32.46
CA ILE A 80 1.56 5.19 -32.91
C ILE A 80 1.95 4.57 -34.26
N SER A 81 1.80 3.26 -34.42
CA SER A 81 2.19 2.57 -35.65
C SER A 81 1.31 2.94 -36.84
N LEU A 82 0.00 3.13 -36.64
CA LEU A 82 -0.92 3.61 -37.70
C LEU A 82 -0.63 5.05 -38.12
N ALA A 83 -0.23 5.91 -37.18
CA ALA A 83 0.09 7.30 -37.48
C ALA A 83 1.50 7.47 -38.07
N TYR A 84 2.41 6.51 -37.86
CA TYR A 84 3.81 6.61 -38.28
C TYR A 84 4.02 7.01 -39.76
N PRO A 85 3.24 6.50 -40.73
CA PRO A 85 3.36 6.89 -42.14
C PRO A 85 2.96 8.34 -42.44
N TYR A 86 2.24 9.02 -41.53
CA TYR A 86 1.68 10.35 -41.72
C TYR A 86 2.29 11.37 -40.74
N PRO A 87 3.42 12.02 -41.08
CA PRO A 87 4.15 12.89 -40.16
C PRO A 87 3.31 13.98 -39.49
N PHE A 88 2.40 14.62 -40.24
CA PHE A 88 1.53 15.68 -39.72
C PHE A 88 0.55 15.21 -38.63
N VAL A 89 0.16 13.93 -38.64
CA VAL A 89 -0.71 13.33 -37.62
C VAL A 89 0.13 12.69 -36.52
N PHE A 90 1.26 12.07 -36.88
CA PHE A 90 2.15 11.37 -35.97
C PHE A 90 2.66 12.25 -34.82
N TYR A 91 3.23 13.42 -35.11
CA TYR A 91 3.85 14.24 -34.05
C TYR A 91 2.82 14.79 -33.04
N PRO A 92 1.68 15.38 -33.48
CA PRO A 92 0.64 15.80 -32.55
C PRO A 92 0.07 14.63 -31.75
N LEU A 93 -0.14 13.47 -32.38
CA LEU A 93 -0.64 12.27 -31.70
C LEU A 93 0.35 11.78 -30.64
N LEU A 94 1.64 11.67 -30.97
CA LEU A 94 2.69 11.22 -30.05
C LEU A 94 2.75 12.14 -28.81
N ILE A 95 2.79 13.46 -29.01
CA ILE A 95 2.82 14.44 -27.92
C ILE A 95 1.57 14.32 -27.06
N GLY A 96 0.39 14.27 -27.68
CA GLY A 96 -0.87 14.12 -26.96
C GLY A 96 -0.92 12.83 -26.16
N LEU A 97 -0.53 11.70 -26.76
CA LEU A 97 -0.63 10.37 -26.16
C LEU A 97 0.33 10.24 -24.96
N ILE A 98 1.58 10.73 -25.07
CA ILE A 98 2.52 10.79 -23.94
C ILE A 98 1.97 11.67 -22.81
N PHE A 99 1.49 12.86 -23.14
CA PHE A 99 0.98 13.82 -22.16
C PHE A 99 -0.24 13.26 -21.41
N PHE A 100 -1.24 12.76 -22.13
CA PHE A 100 -2.46 12.23 -21.53
C PHE A 100 -2.21 10.93 -20.77
N LEU A 101 -1.37 10.03 -21.27
CA LEU A 101 -0.97 8.85 -20.50
C LEU A 101 -0.29 9.26 -19.20
N SER A 102 0.63 10.23 -19.21
CA SER A 102 1.24 10.75 -17.99
C SER A 102 0.19 11.34 -17.03
N MET A 103 -0.79 12.08 -17.59
CA MET A 103 -1.85 12.75 -16.83
C MET A 103 -2.83 11.77 -16.15
N ILE A 104 -2.98 10.54 -16.65
CA ILE A 104 -3.76 9.49 -15.97
C ILE A 104 -3.27 9.26 -14.54
N SER A 105 -2.00 9.56 -14.22
CA SER A 105 -1.44 9.50 -12.87
C SER A 105 -2.16 10.37 -11.83
N VAL A 106 -3.00 11.33 -12.23
CA VAL A 106 -3.89 12.10 -11.33
C VAL A 106 -4.80 11.20 -10.50
N TYR A 107 -5.18 10.05 -11.05
CA TYR A 107 -6.06 9.09 -10.39
C TYR A 107 -5.35 8.18 -9.37
N GLY A 108 -4.11 8.51 -9.00
CA GLY A 108 -3.37 7.83 -7.95
C GLY A 108 -2.45 6.72 -8.44
N THR A 109 -1.89 5.98 -7.48
CA THR A 109 -0.81 5.01 -7.71
C THR A 109 -1.15 3.92 -8.72
N ARG A 110 -2.42 3.50 -8.81
CA ARG A 110 -2.89 2.52 -9.80
C ARG A 110 -2.81 3.03 -11.21
N ALA A 111 -3.35 4.22 -11.41
CA ALA A 111 -3.35 4.89 -12.68
C ALA A 111 -1.93 5.23 -13.13
N THR A 112 -1.02 5.54 -12.19
CA THR A 112 0.41 5.72 -12.47
C THR A 112 1.07 4.45 -13.03
N GLN A 113 0.72 3.24 -12.57
CA GLN A 113 1.31 2.02 -13.16
C GLN A 113 0.77 1.72 -14.55
N VAL A 114 -0.51 1.98 -14.79
CA VAL A 114 -1.13 1.87 -16.11
C VAL A 114 -0.49 2.87 -17.08
N SER A 115 -0.30 4.12 -16.64
CA SER A 115 0.42 5.16 -17.35
C SER A 115 1.83 4.71 -17.74
N PHE A 116 2.60 4.22 -16.76
CA PHE A 116 3.95 3.70 -16.96
C PHE A 116 3.99 2.58 -18.01
N SER A 117 3.03 1.66 -17.96
CA SER A 117 2.90 0.56 -18.93
C SER A 117 2.68 1.07 -20.36
N GLY A 118 1.78 2.03 -20.53
CA GLY A 118 1.53 2.66 -21.84
C GLY A 118 2.74 3.42 -22.38
N LEU A 119 3.45 4.17 -21.53
CA LEU A 119 4.65 4.91 -21.91
C LEU A 119 5.81 3.99 -22.33
N LEU A 120 5.98 2.84 -21.64
CA LEU A 120 6.93 1.81 -22.06
C LEU A 120 6.52 1.18 -23.40
N SER A 121 5.23 0.92 -23.60
CA SER A 121 4.70 0.40 -24.87
C SER A 121 5.08 1.32 -26.04
N ILE A 122 4.81 2.64 -25.93
CA ILE A 122 5.18 3.63 -26.95
C ILE A 122 6.68 3.62 -27.22
N SER A 123 7.49 3.53 -26.16
CA SER A 123 8.95 3.53 -26.31
C SER A 123 9.41 2.31 -27.13
N LEU A 124 8.83 1.14 -26.88
CA LEU A 124 9.20 -0.12 -27.54
C LEU A 124 8.71 -0.22 -28.99
N VAL A 125 7.64 0.48 -29.38
CA VAL A 125 7.18 0.54 -30.78
C VAL A 125 8.28 1.03 -31.72
N PHE A 126 9.16 1.93 -31.25
CA PHE A 126 10.29 2.42 -32.05
C PHE A 126 11.40 1.38 -32.26
N SER A 127 11.34 0.21 -31.61
CA SER A 127 12.27 -0.90 -31.86
C SER A 127 11.97 -1.62 -33.17
N THR A 128 10.71 -1.70 -33.57
CA THR A 128 10.29 -2.37 -34.81
C THR A 128 8.97 -1.78 -35.27
N ILE A 129 9.00 -1.15 -36.45
CA ILE A 129 7.83 -0.49 -37.02
C ILE A 129 7.15 -1.47 -37.96
N TYR A 130 6.01 -2.01 -37.52
CA TYR A 130 5.20 -2.92 -38.31
C TYR A 130 4.24 -2.14 -39.20
N SER A 131 3.99 -2.65 -40.41
CA SER A 131 3.04 -2.08 -41.37
C SER A 131 2.13 -3.16 -41.97
N GLY A 132 0.98 -2.77 -42.52
CA GLY A 132 0.04 -3.72 -43.14
C GLY A 132 -0.55 -4.74 -42.15
N ALA A 133 -0.60 -6.01 -42.56
CA ALA A 133 -1.19 -7.08 -41.76
C ALA A 133 -0.38 -7.44 -40.50
N GLU A 134 0.95 -7.27 -40.55
CA GLU A 134 1.85 -7.57 -39.44
C GLU A 134 1.60 -6.66 -38.23
N LEU A 135 1.16 -5.43 -38.47
CA LEU A 135 0.78 -4.50 -37.39
C LEU A 135 -0.38 -5.05 -36.56
N TRP A 136 -1.45 -5.49 -37.22
CA TRP A 136 -2.62 -6.05 -36.56
C TRP A 136 -2.28 -7.32 -35.81
N GLN A 137 -1.40 -8.16 -36.39
CA GLN A 137 -0.90 -9.36 -35.73
C GLN A 137 -0.07 -9.00 -34.48
N HIS A 138 0.87 -8.04 -34.58
CA HIS A 138 1.70 -7.62 -33.46
C HIS A 138 0.87 -7.04 -32.30
N CYS A 139 0.00 -6.06 -32.58
CA CYS A 139 -0.86 -5.47 -31.56
C CYS A 139 -1.88 -6.47 -30.99
N GLY A 140 -2.40 -7.37 -31.83
CA GLY A 140 -3.27 -8.47 -31.39
C GLY A 140 -2.57 -9.44 -30.44
N LEU A 141 -1.31 -9.79 -30.73
CA LEU A 141 -0.49 -10.65 -29.87
C LEU A 141 -0.09 -9.94 -28.57
N MET A 142 0.21 -8.64 -28.61
CA MET A 142 0.43 -7.86 -27.38
C MET A 142 -0.82 -7.85 -26.50
N LEU A 143 -2.01 -7.63 -27.09
CA LEU A 143 -3.26 -7.69 -26.35
C LEU A 143 -3.53 -9.09 -25.80
N ALA A 144 -3.30 -10.14 -26.60
CA ALA A 144 -3.43 -11.53 -26.18
C ALA A 144 -2.51 -11.85 -25.00
N GLY A 145 -1.27 -11.36 -25.01
CA GLY A 145 -0.34 -11.46 -23.88
C GLY A 145 -0.83 -10.77 -22.62
N GLY A 146 -1.36 -9.54 -22.74
CA GLY A 146 -1.97 -8.83 -21.62
C GLY A 146 -3.19 -9.54 -21.04
N LEU A 147 -4.07 -10.06 -21.91
CA LEU A 147 -5.24 -10.86 -21.51
C LEU A 147 -4.84 -12.21 -20.90
N PHE A 148 -3.77 -12.83 -21.37
CA PHE A 148 -3.24 -14.05 -20.78
C PHE A 148 -2.67 -13.80 -19.39
N TYR A 149 -1.91 -12.71 -19.20
CA TYR A 149 -1.49 -12.28 -17.87
C TYR A 149 -2.69 -12.02 -16.94
N PHE A 150 -3.75 -11.39 -17.46
CA PHE A 150 -5.02 -11.21 -16.73
C PHE A 150 -5.65 -12.52 -16.30
N PHE A 151 -5.72 -13.52 -17.19
CA PHE A 151 -6.22 -14.84 -16.85
C PHE A 151 -5.39 -15.49 -15.75
N VAL A 152 -4.06 -15.53 -15.89
CA VAL A 152 -3.14 -16.07 -14.88
C VAL A 152 -3.34 -15.37 -13.54
N SER A 153 -3.42 -14.03 -13.52
CA SER A 153 -3.62 -13.28 -12.28
C SER A 153 -4.97 -13.55 -11.61
N MET A 154 -6.03 -13.78 -12.39
CA MET A 154 -7.35 -14.14 -11.88
C MET A 154 -7.37 -15.56 -11.30
N VAL A 155 -6.66 -16.52 -11.91
CA VAL A 155 -6.49 -17.87 -11.37
C VAL A 155 -5.81 -17.82 -9.99
N PHE A 156 -4.72 -17.06 -9.86
CA PHE A 156 -4.05 -16.87 -8.57
C PHE A 156 -4.93 -16.16 -7.54
N TYR A 157 -5.78 -15.22 -7.97
CA TYR A 157 -6.74 -14.55 -7.09
C TYR A 157 -7.78 -15.53 -6.54
N GLN A 158 -8.28 -16.46 -7.37
CA GLN A 158 -9.26 -17.46 -6.97
C GLN A 158 -8.73 -18.40 -5.87
N PHE A 159 -7.45 -18.76 -5.91
CA PHE A 159 -6.85 -19.62 -4.88
C PHE A 159 -6.65 -18.91 -3.54
N ARG A 160 -6.49 -17.57 -3.52
CA ARG A 160 -6.23 -16.80 -2.28
C ARG A 160 -6.87 -15.38 -2.30
N PRO A 161 -8.20 -15.24 -2.29
CA PRO A 161 -8.89 -13.96 -2.54
C PRO A 161 -8.67 -12.89 -1.45
N HIS A 162 -8.57 -13.27 -0.17
CA HIS A 162 -8.44 -12.31 0.97
C HIS A 162 -7.00 -12.02 1.39
N ARG A 163 -6.02 -12.67 0.77
CA ARG A 163 -4.62 -12.64 1.22
C ARG A 163 -4.02 -11.24 1.23
N TYR A 164 -4.37 -10.41 0.25
CA TYR A 164 -3.87 -9.03 0.19
C TYR A 164 -4.37 -8.20 1.39
N ALA A 165 -5.66 -8.27 1.68
CA ALA A 165 -6.25 -7.57 2.81
C ALA A 165 -5.67 -8.07 4.15
N GLU A 166 -5.50 -9.39 4.30
CA GLU A 166 -4.82 -9.99 5.46
C GLU A 166 -3.39 -9.45 5.63
N TYR A 167 -2.64 -9.34 4.53
CA TYR A 167 -1.29 -8.80 4.53
C TYR A 167 -1.25 -7.32 4.93
N GLN A 168 -2.10 -6.48 4.34
CA GLN A 168 -2.18 -5.05 4.66
C GLN A 168 -2.55 -4.83 6.12
N ILE A 169 -3.52 -5.58 6.65
CA ILE A 169 -3.91 -5.54 8.06
C ILE A 169 -2.76 -5.97 8.96
N SER A 170 -2.11 -7.10 8.65
CA SER A 170 -0.94 -7.56 9.41
C SER A 170 0.17 -6.52 9.45
N GLU A 171 0.44 -5.86 8.33
CA GLU A 171 1.44 -4.80 8.23
C GLU A 171 1.04 -3.56 9.04
N CYS A 172 -0.24 -3.18 9.00
CA CYS A 172 -0.79 -2.12 9.83
C CYS A 172 -0.59 -2.41 11.32
N ILE A 173 -0.97 -3.61 11.79
CA ILE A 173 -0.78 -4.06 13.17
C ILE A 173 0.71 -3.95 13.56
N ARG A 174 1.61 -4.37 12.67
CA ARG A 174 3.06 -4.33 12.91
C ARG A 174 3.57 -2.90 13.05
N LEU A 175 3.11 -1.97 12.23
CA LEU A 175 3.48 -0.56 12.34
C LEU A 175 2.89 0.10 13.58
N THR A 176 1.62 -0.20 13.91
CA THR A 176 0.98 0.26 15.16
C THR A 176 1.74 -0.27 16.39
N ALA A 177 2.16 -1.54 16.37
CA ALA A 177 3.01 -2.11 17.42
C ALA A 177 4.33 -1.36 17.59
N LYS A 178 5.01 -1.01 16.48
CA LYS A 178 6.24 -0.20 16.53
C LYS A 178 5.97 1.19 17.09
N TYR A 179 4.87 1.83 16.69
CA TYR A 179 4.46 3.14 17.18
C TYR A 179 4.24 3.11 18.69
N LEU A 180 3.47 2.15 19.21
CA LEU A 180 3.27 1.97 20.66
C LEU A 180 4.55 1.63 21.40
N LYS A 181 5.46 0.85 20.80
CA LYS A 181 6.78 0.59 21.40
C LYS A 181 7.57 1.89 21.59
N LEU A 182 7.61 2.75 20.56
CA LEU A 182 8.28 4.05 20.67
C LEU A 182 7.61 4.94 21.73
N ARG A 183 6.29 4.85 21.93
CA ARG A 183 5.60 5.53 23.04
C ARG A 183 6.06 5.00 24.41
N GLY A 184 6.33 3.70 24.53
CA GLY A 184 6.99 3.12 25.70
C GLY A 184 8.43 3.61 25.89
N ASP A 185 9.18 3.77 24.79
CA ASP A 185 10.57 4.24 24.83
C ASP A 185 10.72 5.69 25.34
N LEU A 186 9.67 6.53 25.23
CA LEU A 186 9.65 7.90 25.76
C LEU A 186 9.74 7.99 27.29
N TRP A 187 9.45 6.89 27.99
CA TRP A 187 9.53 6.79 29.45
C TRP A 187 10.90 6.35 29.97
N ASN A 188 11.86 6.07 29.08
CA ASN A 188 13.24 5.89 29.50
C ASN A 188 13.82 7.22 29.99
N VAL A 189 14.58 7.17 31.09
CA VAL A 189 15.15 8.36 31.72
C VAL A 189 16.10 9.10 30.75
N ASP A 190 16.94 8.34 30.05
CA ASP A 190 17.94 8.86 29.11
C ASP A 190 17.44 8.88 27.64
N ALA A 191 16.12 8.90 27.44
CA ALA A 191 15.54 8.89 26.10
C ALA A 191 15.85 10.19 25.34
N ASP A 192 16.42 10.04 24.14
CA ASP A 192 16.43 11.11 23.13
C ASP A 192 15.01 11.29 22.57
N ARG A 193 14.22 12.12 23.27
CA ARG A 193 12.79 12.32 23.00
C ARG A 193 12.55 12.91 21.61
N GLU A 194 13.37 13.85 21.18
CA GLU A 194 13.25 14.49 19.87
C GLU A 194 13.41 13.46 18.75
N LYS A 195 14.43 12.61 18.83
CA LYS A 195 14.66 11.54 17.86
C LYS A 195 13.55 10.49 17.87
N ILE A 196 13.00 10.15 19.03
CA ILE A 196 11.88 9.21 19.14
C ILE A 196 10.60 9.79 18.52
N ILE A 197 10.29 11.06 18.79
CA ILE A 197 9.16 11.78 18.21
C ILE A 197 9.31 11.88 16.68
N GLY A 198 10.51 12.19 16.19
CA GLY A 198 10.79 12.19 14.74
C GLY A 198 10.50 10.83 14.09
N LYS A 199 10.92 9.72 14.73
CA LYS A 199 10.59 8.36 14.27
C LYS A 199 9.08 8.06 14.31
N GLN A 200 8.38 8.55 15.33
CA GLN A 200 6.92 8.41 15.42
C GLN A 200 6.20 9.14 14.29
N LEU A 201 6.64 10.34 13.93
CA LEU A 201 6.08 11.11 12.80
C LEU A 201 6.27 10.36 11.47
N HIS A 202 7.46 9.78 11.23
CA HIS A 202 7.67 8.94 10.06
C HIS A 202 6.74 7.73 10.02
N LEU A 203 6.55 7.03 11.16
CA LEU A 203 5.60 5.92 11.24
C LEU A 203 4.15 6.35 11.01
N GLN A 204 3.74 7.54 11.44
CA GLN A 204 2.40 8.07 11.17
C GLN A 204 2.16 8.26 9.66
N VAL A 205 3.17 8.73 8.92
CA VAL A 205 3.08 8.84 7.46
C VAL A 205 2.92 7.45 6.83
N GLU A 206 3.72 6.46 7.25
CA GLU A 206 3.60 5.07 6.76
C GLU A 206 2.23 4.44 7.10
N LEU A 207 1.74 4.65 8.33
CA LEU A 207 0.43 4.18 8.78
C LEU A 207 -0.70 4.80 7.96
N ASN A 208 -0.66 6.10 7.68
CA ASN A 208 -1.67 6.77 6.86
C ASN A 208 -1.73 6.20 5.43
N VAL A 209 -0.58 5.88 4.83
CA VAL A 209 -0.54 5.24 3.51
C VAL A 209 -1.18 3.85 3.55
N ILE A 210 -0.88 3.05 4.58
CA ILE A 210 -1.47 1.72 4.75
C ILE A 210 -2.97 1.80 5.09
N HIS A 211 -3.40 2.76 5.90
CA HIS A 211 -4.81 2.99 6.19
C HIS A 211 -5.60 3.27 4.91
N GLU A 212 -5.06 4.08 4.00
CA GLU A 212 -5.71 4.36 2.72
C GLU A 212 -5.76 3.10 1.82
N ASN A 213 -4.67 2.32 1.77
CA ASN A 213 -4.66 1.05 1.03
C ASN A 213 -5.68 0.03 1.58
N ILE A 214 -5.82 -0.06 2.90
CA ILE A 214 -6.78 -0.95 3.56
C ILE A 214 -8.20 -0.48 3.27
N ARG A 215 -8.47 0.82 3.38
CA ARG A 215 -9.77 1.42 3.05
C ARG A 215 -10.13 1.10 1.60
N GLU A 216 -9.25 1.35 0.65
CA GLU A 216 -9.49 1.04 -0.76
C GLU A 216 -9.69 -0.47 -1.03
N SER A 217 -9.07 -1.33 -0.22
CA SER A 217 -9.19 -2.79 -0.36
C SER A 217 -10.38 -3.41 0.37
N LEU A 218 -10.84 -2.86 1.49
CA LEU A 218 -11.93 -3.46 2.28
C LEU A 218 -13.29 -2.83 1.97
N VAL A 219 -13.31 -1.60 1.45
CA VAL A 219 -14.53 -0.83 1.18
C VAL A 219 -15.03 -1.09 -0.24
N ASN A 220 -16.25 -1.61 -0.35
CA ASN A 220 -16.96 -1.72 -1.62
C ASN A 220 -18.20 -0.81 -1.59
N PRO A 221 -18.28 0.21 -2.47
CA PRO A 221 -19.38 1.18 -2.42
C PRO A 221 -20.73 0.70 -3.00
N ARG A 222 -20.81 -0.47 -3.67
CA ARG A 222 -22.01 -0.85 -4.46
C ARG A 222 -22.29 -2.35 -4.56
N GLY A 223 -22.30 -3.07 -3.43
CA GLY A 223 -22.63 -4.50 -3.47
C GLY A 223 -23.31 -4.97 -2.20
N ASN A 224 -24.65 -5.05 -2.24
CA ASN A 224 -25.46 -5.86 -1.32
C ASN A 224 -25.16 -7.37 -1.41
N SER A 225 -24.20 -7.80 -2.24
CA SER A 225 -23.72 -9.17 -2.30
C SER A 225 -22.77 -9.44 -1.13
N GLY A 226 -23.35 -9.73 0.04
CA GLY A 226 -22.74 -10.41 1.19
C GLY A 226 -21.30 -10.00 1.53
N GLN A 227 -21.13 -9.09 2.50
CA GLN A 227 -19.85 -8.99 3.20
C GLN A 227 -19.53 -10.37 3.78
N SER A 228 -18.51 -11.05 3.23
CA SER A 228 -18.02 -12.30 3.83
C SER A 228 -17.65 -12.02 5.30
N ASN A 229 -17.93 -12.96 6.20
CA ASN A 229 -17.58 -12.84 7.63
C ASN A 229 -16.11 -12.44 7.83
N GLN A 230 -15.21 -12.85 6.92
CA GLN A 230 -13.79 -12.47 6.93
C GLN A 230 -13.57 -10.97 6.67
N ASN A 231 -14.27 -10.36 5.71
CA ASN A 231 -14.14 -8.92 5.42
C ASN A 231 -14.59 -8.08 6.62
N ARG A 232 -15.69 -8.48 7.27
CA ARG A 232 -16.18 -7.83 8.49
C ARG A 232 -15.16 -7.93 9.64
N LYS A 233 -14.55 -9.09 9.84
CA LYS A 233 -13.47 -9.28 10.83
C LYS A 233 -12.30 -8.33 10.57
N LEU A 234 -11.82 -8.26 9.33
CA LEU A 234 -10.70 -7.37 8.96
C LEU A 234 -11.06 -5.89 9.12
N LEU A 235 -12.31 -5.49 8.84
CA LEU A 235 -12.79 -4.13 9.10
C LEU A 235 -12.76 -3.79 10.59
N ILE A 236 -13.30 -4.65 11.47
CA ILE A 236 -13.26 -4.42 12.93
C ILE A 236 -11.84 -4.21 13.43
N VAL A 237 -10.89 -5.04 12.96
CA VAL A 237 -9.47 -4.90 13.28
C VAL A 237 -8.93 -3.57 12.77
N PHE A 238 -9.24 -3.20 11.52
CA PHE A 238 -8.80 -1.93 10.94
C PHE A 238 -9.25 -0.71 11.75
N ILE A 239 -10.54 -0.63 12.10
CA ILE A 239 -11.05 0.48 12.93
C ILE A 239 -10.36 0.52 14.27
N SER A 240 -10.20 -0.64 14.92
CA SER A 240 -9.51 -0.70 16.22
C SER A 240 -8.08 -0.14 16.12
N LEU A 241 -7.37 -0.39 15.02
CA LEU A 241 -6.01 0.15 14.78
C LEU A 241 -6.01 1.66 14.50
N VAL A 242 -7.01 2.17 13.77
CA VAL A 242 -7.18 3.60 13.53
C VAL A 242 -7.44 4.32 14.86
N GLU A 243 -8.36 3.81 15.68
CA GLU A 243 -8.67 4.38 16.99
C GLU A 243 -7.47 4.33 17.96
N ILE A 244 -6.69 3.23 17.95
CA ILE A 244 -5.43 3.14 18.71
C ILE A 244 -4.47 4.28 18.34
N LEU A 245 -4.33 4.56 17.03
CA LEU A 245 -3.48 5.63 16.53
C LEU A 245 -4.04 7.02 16.88
N GLU A 246 -5.35 7.24 16.70
CA GLU A 246 -6.03 8.50 17.05
C GLU A 246 -5.89 8.82 18.54
N LEU A 247 -6.08 7.82 19.41
CA LEU A 247 -5.80 7.95 20.85
C LEU A 247 -4.34 8.31 21.12
N GLY A 248 -3.41 7.67 20.41
CA GLY A 248 -1.97 7.93 20.54
C GLY A 248 -1.56 9.35 20.13
N ILE A 249 -2.21 9.90 19.09
CA ILE A 249 -1.96 11.26 18.59
C ILE A 249 -2.64 12.31 19.47
N SER A 250 -3.87 12.05 19.93
CA SER A 250 -4.63 12.99 20.76
C SER A 250 -4.11 13.10 22.20
N THR A 251 -3.35 12.10 22.66
CA THR A 251 -2.81 12.06 24.02
C THR A 251 -1.32 12.43 24.02
N SER A 252 -1.00 13.65 24.44
CA SER A 252 0.38 14.09 24.71
C SER A 252 0.66 14.07 26.21
N PHE A 253 1.72 13.37 26.61
CA PHE A 253 2.21 13.41 27.99
C PHE A 253 3.44 14.31 28.05
N ASP A 254 3.47 15.22 29.03
CA ASP A 254 4.70 15.93 29.37
C ASP A 254 5.60 14.99 30.19
N HIS A 255 6.40 14.21 29.47
CA HIS A 255 7.31 13.24 30.06
C HIS A 255 8.31 13.89 31.03
N ALA A 256 8.76 15.12 30.76
CA ALA A 256 9.70 15.81 31.64
C ALA A 256 9.04 16.18 32.97
N LYS A 257 7.82 16.73 32.93
CA LYS A 257 7.05 17.04 34.14
C LYS A 257 6.74 15.79 34.96
N LEU A 258 6.35 14.69 34.31
CA LEU A 258 6.05 13.42 34.97
C LEU A 258 7.29 12.79 35.61
N HIS A 259 8.42 12.72 34.90
CA HIS A 259 9.66 12.20 35.49
C HIS A 259 10.13 13.05 36.69
N LYS A 260 9.95 14.37 36.63
CA LYS A 260 10.28 15.25 37.76
C LYS A 260 9.36 15.02 38.95
N LYS A 261 8.04 14.90 38.74
CA LYS A 261 7.04 14.70 39.81
C LYS A 261 7.20 13.34 40.50
N PHE A 262 7.53 12.29 39.75
CA PHE A 262 7.65 10.91 40.26
C PHE A 262 9.10 10.43 40.43
N ALA A 263 10.06 11.35 40.58
CA ALA A 263 11.49 11.02 40.71
C ALA A 263 11.78 10.07 41.90
N GLU A 264 11.07 10.25 43.01
CA GLU A 264 11.15 9.42 44.23
C GLU A 264 10.26 8.16 44.18
N HIS A 265 9.36 8.08 43.20
CA HIS A 265 8.36 7.03 43.06
C HIS A 265 8.37 6.42 41.64
N LYS A 266 9.55 5.96 41.22
CA LYS A 266 9.80 5.43 39.86
C LYS A 266 8.97 4.19 39.52
N THR A 267 8.50 3.46 40.52
CA THR A 267 7.74 2.20 40.34
C THR A 267 6.50 2.38 39.50
N VAL A 268 5.73 3.46 39.71
CA VAL A 268 4.48 3.69 38.98
C VAL A 268 4.74 3.95 37.49
N LEU A 269 5.77 4.75 37.18
CA LEU A 269 6.16 5.02 35.80
C LEU A 269 6.71 3.77 35.09
N LEU A 270 7.47 2.93 35.81
CA LEU A 270 7.95 1.65 35.29
C LEU A 270 6.79 0.68 35.00
N THR A 271 5.78 0.62 35.86
CA THR A 271 4.57 -0.21 35.63
C THR A 271 3.84 0.24 34.36
N TYR A 272 3.64 1.53 34.18
CA TYR A 272 3.05 2.07 32.95
C TYR A 272 3.91 1.78 31.71
N GLN A 273 5.23 1.95 31.82
CA GLN A 273 6.17 1.68 30.74
C GLN A 273 6.10 0.20 30.31
N ASN A 274 6.07 -0.73 31.27
CA ASN A 274 5.91 -2.16 31.00
C ASN A 274 4.59 -2.47 30.32
N LEU A 275 3.49 -1.86 30.77
CA LEU A 275 2.18 -1.95 30.09
C LEU A 275 2.28 -1.48 28.63
N ALA A 276 2.91 -0.32 28.37
CA ALA A 276 3.10 0.18 27.01
C ALA A 276 3.90 -0.80 26.12
N TYR A 277 4.94 -1.43 26.66
CA TYR A 277 5.68 -2.48 25.96
C TYR A 277 4.85 -3.75 25.72
N ASN A 278 4.01 -4.14 26.68
CA ASN A 278 3.11 -5.29 26.54
C ASN A 278 2.02 -5.04 25.48
N LEU A 279 1.45 -3.83 25.39
CA LEU A 279 0.54 -3.44 24.31
C LEU A 279 1.21 -3.68 22.94
N ALA A 280 2.43 -3.18 22.76
CA ALA A 280 3.20 -3.34 21.53
C ALA A 280 3.54 -4.81 21.24
N ALA A 281 3.90 -5.58 22.27
CA ALA A 281 4.23 -7.00 22.14
C ALA A 281 3.00 -7.83 21.73
N THR A 282 1.82 -7.55 22.29
CA THR A 282 0.55 -8.20 21.95
C THR A 282 0.18 -7.94 20.49
N LEU A 283 0.19 -6.69 20.03
CA LEU A 283 -0.04 -6.37 18.61
C LEU A 283 0.97 -7.08 17.70
N LYS A 284 2.26 -7.10 18.07
CA LYS A 284 3.29 -7.80 17.28
C LYS A 284 3.02 -9.31 17.17
N LYS A 285 2.52 -9.96 18.22
CA LYS A 285 2.12 -11.37 18.18
C LYS A 285 0.84 -11.57 17.35
N LEU A 286 -0.12 -10.65 17.44
CA LEU A 286 -1.32 -10.66 16.60
C LEU A 286 -0.96 -10.57 15.11
N ALA A 287 -0.11 -9.63 14.70
CA ALA A 287 0.38 -9.54 13.32
C ALA A 287 0.98 -10.89 12.85
N LYS A 288 1.82 -11.50 13.68
CA LYS A 288 2.44 -12.80 13.38
C LYS A 288 1.42 -13.93 13.24
N SER A 289 0.32 -13.92 13.99
CA SER A 289 -0.75 -14.91 13.85
C SER A 289 -1.50 -14.79 12.52
N ILE A 290 -1.73 -13.57 12.04
CA ILE A 290 -2.33 -13.31 10.72
C ILE A 290 -1.40 -13.77 9.61
N GLU A 291 -0.10 -13.41 9.67
CA GLU A 291 0.89 -13.84 8.66
C GLU A 291 0.96 -15.38 8.55
N ASN A 292 0.95 -16.08 9.67
CA ASN A 292 1.14 -17.54 9.71
C ASN A 292 -0.17 -18.34 9.60
N ARG A 293 -1.33 -17.67 9.62
CA ARG A 293 -2.66 -18.30 9.72
C ARG A 293 -2.77 -19.28 10.89
N SER A 294 -2.11 -18.95 11.98
CA SER A 294 -2.18 -19.72 13.23
C SER A 294 -3.22 -19.08 14.14
N GLN A 295 -3.95 -19.90 14.90
CA GLN A 295 -4.81 -19.36 15.96
C GLN A 295 -3.95 -18.57 16.95
N TYR A 296 -4.31 -17.31 17.19
CA TYR A 296 -3.69 -16.53 18.25
C TYR A 296 -4.04 -17.17 19.60
N LYS A 297 -3.02 -17.40 20.43
CA LYS A 297 -3.17 -17.80 21.82
C LYS A 297 -2.56 -16.71 22.68
N SER A 298 -3.39 -16.02 23.46
CA SER A 298 -2.90 -15.05 24.43
C SER A 298 -2.17 -15.78 25.55
N GLY A 299 -0.89 -15.47 25.73
CA GLY A 299 -0.09 -15.95 26.86
C GLY A 299 0.02 -14.93 27.99
N HIS A 300 -0.61 -13.75 27.84
CA HIS A 300 -0.50 -12.62 28.76
C HIS A 300 -1.76 -11.75 28.68
N SER A 301 -2.40 -11.47 29.82
CA SER A 301 -3.60 -10.64 29.88
C SER A 301 -3.20 -9.18 30.10
N LEU A 302 -3.56 -8.32 29.14
CA LEU A 302 -3.36 -6.87 29.26
C LEU A 302 -4.22 -6.24 30.38
N PHE A 303 -5.29 -6.91 30.82
CA PHE A 303 -6.08 -6.48 31.98
C PHE A 303 -5.30 -6.65 33.29
N ASP A 304 -4.41 -7.64 33.36
CA ASP A 304 -3.59 -7.87 34.55
C ASP A 304 -2.55 -6.76 34.70
N ASP A 305 -2.01 -6.25 33.58
CA ASP A 305 -1.13 -5.09 33.55
C ASP A 305 -1.86 -3.80 34.00
N LEU A 306 -3.13 -3.63 33.60
CA LEU A 306 -3.96 -2.52 34.09
C LEU A 306 -4.20 -2.61 35.59
N ALA A 307 -4.55 -3.79 36.10
CA ALA A 307 -4.72 -4.01 37.53
C ALA A 307 -3.42 -3.75 38.32
N ALA A 308 -2.26 -4.11 37.75
CA ALA A 308 -0.96 -3.78 38.34
C ALA A 308 -0.71 -2.26 38.37
N LEU A 309 -1.13 -1.52 37.34
CA LEU A 309 -1.06 -0.06 37.32
C LEU A 309 -1.98 0.56 38.36
N ASP A 310 -3.22 0.09 38.50
CA ASP A 310 -4.16 0.54 39.54
C ASP A 310 -3.58 0.35 40.94
N LYS A 311 -2.98 -0.82 41.20
CA LYS A 311 -2.31 -1.10 42.47
C LYS A 311 -1.14 -0.13 42.72
N ALA A 312 -0.31 0.13 41.71
CA ALA A 312 0.81 1.05 41.83
C ALA A 312 0.36 2.49 42.11
N ILE A 313 -0.77 2.92 41.53
CA ILE A 313 -1.38 4.24 41.80
C ILE A 313 -1.89 4.31 43.26
N ALA A 314 -2.56 3.27 43.74
CA ALA A 314 -3.05 3.19 45.11
C ALA A 314 -1.90 3.19 46.14
N GLU A 315 -0.81 2.47 45.86
CA GLU A 315 0.39 2.47 46.71
C GLU A 315 1.08 3.84 46.78
N TYR A 316 1.08 4.59 45.67
CA TYR A 316 1.57 5.97 45.63
C TYR A 316 0.70 6.90 46.49
N GLU A 317 -0.62 6.81 46.37
CA GLU A 317 -1.58 7.60 47.16
C GLU A 317 -1.43 7.30 48.67
N ALA A 318 -1.28 6.03 49.05
CA ALA A 318 -1.13 5.60 50.43
C ALA A 318 0.18 6.11 51.07
N LYS A 319 1.27 6.21 50.30
CA LYS A 319 2.58 6.65 50.81
C LYS A 319 2.65 8.17 51.05
N ILE A 320 2.02 8.95 50.19
CA ILE A 320 2.11 10.42 50.23
C ILE A 320 0.96 11.04 51.05
N GLY A 321 -0.17 10.34 51.16
CA GLY A 321 -1.39 10.87 51.76
C GLY A 321 -2.26 11.60 50.74
N LYS A 322 -3.59 11.52 50.93
CA LYS A 322 -4.60 11.90 49.92
C LYS A 322 -4.44 13.32 49.37
N ASP A 323 -4.24 14.31 50.23
CA ASP A 323 -4.21 15.73 49.81
C ASP A 323 -2.94 16.07 49.02
N ALA A 324 -1.77 15.59 49.47
CA ALA A 324 -0.50 15.82 48.79
C ALA A 324 -0.35 14.97 47.51
N ALA A 325 -1.03 13.81 47.43
CA ALA A 325 -1.00 12.92 46.28
C ALA A 325 -1.95 13.36 45.15
N ALA A 326 -2.97 14.18 45.43
CA ALA A 326 -4.10 14.44 44.53
C ALA A 326 -3.69 14.82 43.10
N GLU A 327 -2.74 15.76 42.94
CA GLU A 327 -2.25 16.17 41.61
C GLU A 327 -1.57 15.01 40.86
N GLY A 328 -0.73 14.23 41.56
CA GLY A 328 -0.03 13.09 40.96
C GLY A 328 -0.99 11.95 40.61
N VAL A 329 -1.95 11.66 41.47
CA VAL A 329 -3.00 10.67 41.21
C VAL A 329 -3.81 11.08 39.99
N TYR A 330 -4.16 12.35 39.82
CA TYR A 330 -4.88 12.83 38.63
C TYR A 330 -4.09 12.61 37.33
N MET A 331 -2.78 12.92 37.33
CA MET A 331 -1.91 12.66 36.18
C MET A 331 -1.87 11.16 35.85
N LEU A 332 -1.71 10.31 36.86
CA LEU A 332 -1.65 8.86 36.70
C LEU A 332 -3.01 8.26 36.26
N ARG A 333 -4.13 8.79 36.74
CA ARG A 333 -5.48 8.40 36.31
C ARG A 333 -5.70 8.72 34.83
N THR A 334 -5.17 9.84 34.35
CA THR A 334 -5.22 10.21 32.94
C THR A 334 -4.41 9.21 32.09
N MET A 335 -3.22 8.83 32.55
CA MET A 335 -2.40 7.80 31.91
C MET A 335 -3.08 6.44 31.91
N HIS A 336 -3.70 6.07 33.03
CA HIS A 336 -4.47 4.83 33.19
C HIS A 336 -5.65 4.81 32.22
N HIS A 337 -6.46 5.87 32.16
CA HIS A 337 -7.60 5.94 31.24
C HIS A 337 -7.18 5.79 29.77
N TYR A 338 -6.07 6.43 29.38
CA TYR A 338 -5.48 6.22 28.05
C TYR A 338 -5.11 4.75 27.82
N ALA A 339 -4.42 4.13 28.78
CA ALA A 339 -3.99 2.73 28.64
C ALA A 339 -5.18 1.76 28.63
N GLU A 340 -6.21 2.00 29.45
CA GLU A 340 -7.46 1.24 29.47
C GLU A 340 -8.12 1.25 28.09
N LYS A 341 -8.24 2.44 27.47
CA LYS A 341 -8.79 2.57 26.12
C LYS A 341 -7.95 1.83 25.07
N GLN A 342 -6.62 1.86 25.19
CA GLN A 342 -5.74 1.10 24.30
C GLN A 342 -5.94 -0.42 24.46
N VAL A 343 -6.04 -0.92 25.70
CA VAL A 343 -6.30 -2.34 26.00
C VAL A 343 -7.65 -2.78 25.44
N GLU A 344 -8.70 -1.96 25.60
CA GLU A 344 -10.03 -2.22 25.06
C GLU A 344 -9.99 -2.44 23.54
N ARG A 345 -9.34 -1.53 22.80
CA ARG A 345 -9.23 -1.64 21.33
C ARG A 345 -8.38 -2.83 20.88
N ILE A 346 -7.28 -3.13 21.57
CA ILE A 346 -6.46 -4.32 21.28
C ILE A 346 -7.26 -5.61 21.52
N ASN A 347 -8.04 -5.69 22.60
CA ASN A 347 -8.88 -6.85 22.89
C ASN A 347 -9.99 -7.03 21.84
N ILE A 348 -10.62 -5.96 21.38
CA ILE A 348 -11.59 -6.02 20.27
C ILE A 348 -10.94 -6.62 19.01
N ALA A 349 -9.76 -6.14 18.64
CA ALA A 349 -9.00 -6.66 17.50
C ALA A 349 -8.58 -8.14 17.69
N GLU A 350 -8.12 -8.50 18.89
CA GLU A 350 -7.76 -9.88 19.25
C GLU A 350 -8.95 -10.82 19.11
N ARG A 351 -10.09 -10.46 19.71
CA ARG A 351 -11.31 -11.27 19.64
C ARG A 351 -11.71 -11.46 18.18
N ALA A 352 -11.77 -10.38 17.39
CA ALA A 352 -12.16 -10.40 15.98
C ALA A 352 -11.37 -11.43 15.14
N LEU A 353 -10.09 -11.62 15.47
CA LEU A 353 -9.20 -12.58 14.80
C LEU A 353 -9.31 -14.01 15.35
N THR A 354 -9.74 -14.18 16.60
CA THR A 354 -9.71 -15.48 17.31
C THR A 354 -11.04 -16.23 17.27
N LEU A 355 -12.18 -15.53 17.26
CA LEU A 355 -13.50 -16.18 17.26
C LEU A 355 -13.89 -16.65 15.84
N ALA A 356 -14.18 -17.95 15.72
CA ALA A 356 -14.58 -18.59 14.47
C ALA A 356 -15.82 -17.93 13.84
N VAL A 357 -16.74 -17.42 14.66
CA VAL A 357 -17.96 -16.75 14.20
C VAL A 357 -18.25 -15.57 15.14
N PHE A 358 -17.93 -14.35 14.71
CA PHE A 358 -18.53 -13.15 15.31
C PHE A 358 -19.99 -13.09 14.87
N ARG A 359 -20.86 -13.72 15.66
CA ARG A 359 -22.32 -13.70 15.48
C ARG A 359 -22.98 -12.66 16.39
N HIS A 360 -22.25 -11.63 16.82
CA HIS A 360 -22.87 -10.49 17.50
C HIS A 360 -23.29 -9.44 16.49
N ASP A 361 -24.59 -9.13 16.54
CA ASP A 361 -25.30 -8.21 15.66
C ASP A 361 -24.88 -6.76 15.99
N PHE A 362 -23.71 -6.31 15.50
CA PHE A 362 -23.28 -4.89 15.55
C PHE A 362 -24.10 -4.00 14.57
N LYS A 363 -25.43 -4.15 14.57
CA LYS A 363 -26.35 -3.41 13.68
C LYS A 363 -26.29 -1.89 13.83
N GLY A 364 -25.72 -1.38 14.92
CA GLY A 364 -25.49 0.05 15.15
C GLY A 364 -24.13 0.56 14.66
N THR A 365 -23.06 -0.21 14.85
CA THR A 365 -21.69 0.21 14.52
C THR A 365 -21.45 0.24 13.02
N ASP A 366 -22.14 -0.61 12.24
CA ASP A 366 -21.98 -0.70 10.78
C ASP A 366 -22.29 0.63 10.04
N LYS A 367 -23.17 1.50 10.58
CA LYS A 367 -23.44 2.84 10.00
C LYS A 367 -22.33 3.87 10.28
N ASP A 368 -21.74 3.84 11.47
CA ASP A 368 -20.60 4.69 11.80
C ASP A 368 -19.32 4.22 11.09
N LEU A 369 -19.22 2.92 10.83
CA LEU A 369 -18.15 2.29 10.07
C LEU A 369 -18.10 2.82 8.63
N GLU A 370 -19.23 3.05 7.96
CA GLU A 370 -19.29 3.66 6.62
C GLU A 370 -18.75 5.09 6.57
N LYS A 371 -18.82 5.86 7.67
CA LYS A 371 -18.32 7.25 7.73
C LYS A 371 -16.81 7.36 7.59
N TYR A 372 -16.07 6.32 7.99
CA TYR A 372 -14.61 6.25 7.84
C TYR A 372 -14.17 5.80 6.44
N LEU A 373 -15.11 5.54 5.52
CA LEU A 373 -14.88 4.83 4.27
C LEU A 373 -15.32 5.71 3.08
N LYS A 374 -14.52 6.71 2.71
CA LYS A 374 -14.78 7.51 1.50
C LYS A 374 -14.51 6.66 0.23
N PRO A 375 -15.45 6.59 -0.74
CA PRO A 375 -15.24 5.84 -1.99
C PRO A 375 -14.14 6.45 -2.87
N ALA A 376 -13.37 5.59 -3.55
CA ALA A 376 -12.54 6.00 -4.68
C ALA A 376 -13.43 6.30 -5.90
N TYR A 377 -13.73 7.57 -6.12
CA TYR A 377 -14.42 8.07 -7.31
C TYR A 377 -13.38 8.62 -8.30
N TYR A 378 -13.50 8.28 -9.58
CA TYR A 378 -12.64 8.78 -10.66
C TYR A 378 -13.39 9.82 -11.51
N PRO A 379 -13.68 11.03 -11.00
CA PRO A 379 -14.38 12.02 -11.79
C PRO A 379 -13.51 12.54 -12.92
N LEU A 380 -14.13 12.86 -14.06
CA LEU A 380 -13.49 13.67 -15.10
C LEU A 380 -13.15 15.09 -14.58
N SER A 381 -13.85 15.56 -13.54
CA SER A 381 -13.53 16.84 -12.89
C SER A 381 -12.14 16.85 -12.29
N ALA A 382 -11.64 15.74 -11.74
CA ALA A 382 -10.29 15.67 -11.19
C ALA A 382 -9.22 15.94 -12.27
N LEU A 383 -9.44 15.46 -13.49
CA LEU A 383 -8.53 15.72 -14.61
C LEU A 383 -8.61 17.19 -15.02
N LYS A 384 -9.82 17.75 -15.12
CA LYS A 384 -10.04 19.17 -15.45
C LYS A 384 -9.45 20.12 -14.39
N GLU A 385 -9.64 19.82 -13.12
CA GLU A 385 -9.10 20.59 -11.98
C GLU A 385 -7.57 20.53 -11.91
N ASN A 386 -6.98 19.41 -12.36
CA ASN A 386 -5.53 19.27 -12.43
C ASN A 386 -4.92 19.75 -13.75
N LEU A 387 -5.70 20.17 -14.76
CA LEU A 387 -5.20 20.82 -15.99
C LEU A 387 -4.84 22.30 -15.71
N SER A 388 -3.91 22.50 -14.78
CA SER A 388 -3.38 23.81 -14.44
C SER A 388 -1.89 23.72 -14.10
N PHE A 389 -1.14 24.77 -14.41
CA PHE A 389 0.27 24.90 -14.05
C PHE A 389 0.50 24.90 -12.53
N SER A 390 -0.53 25.07 -11.71
CA SER A 390 -0.46 24.90 -10.26
C SER A 390 -0.33 23.43 -9.83
N SER A 391 -0.86 22.48 -10.62
CA SER A 391 -0.80 21.05 -10.31
C SER A 391 0.60 20.49 -10.50
N SER A 392 1.08 19.74 -9.51
CA SER A 392 2.35 19.02 -9.60
C SER A 392 2.34 17.97 -10.71
N ILE A 393 1.18 17.35 -10.96
CA ILE A 393 1.04 16.26 -11.94
C ILE A 393 1.04 16.83 -13.36
N PHE A 394 0.36 17.95 -13.62
CA PHE A 394 0.41 18.62 -14.92
C PHE A 394 1.83 19.06 -15.29
N ARG A 395 2.53 19.73 -14.36
CA ARG A 395 3.93 20.14 -14.58
C ARG A 395 4.84 18.95 -14.83
N HIS A 396 4.61 17.84 -14.14
CA HIS A 396 5.33 16.59 -14.37
C HIS A 396 5.05 16.02 -15.77
N SER A 397 3.78 15.88 -16.15
CA SER A 397 3.38 15.37 -17.47
C SER A 397 3.93 16.22 -18.62
N LEU A 398 3.89 17.54 -18.49
CA LEU A 398 4.47 18.45 -19.47
C LEU A 398 5.98 18.25 -19.59
N ARG A 399 6.68 18.20 -18.44
CA ARG A 399 8.14 17.97 -18.40
C ARG A 399 8.51 16.64 -19.05
N LEU A 400 7.83 15.55 -18.68
CA LEU A 400 8.06 14.22 -19.24
C LEU A 400 7.86 14.21 -20.75
N THR A 401 6.76 14.83 -21.22
CA THR A 401 6.47 14.94 -22.66
C THR A 401 7.57 15.68 -23.40
N LEU A 402 8.02 16.82 -22.88
CA LEU A 402 9.11 17.60 -23.46
C LEU A 402 10.43 16.82 -23.46
N THR A 403 10.77 16.13 -22.37
CA THR A 403 12.00 15.34 -22.28
C THR A 403 11.99 14.17 -23.27
N ILE A 404 10.87 13.45 -23.39
CA ILE A 404 10.72 12.37 -24.38
C ILE A 404 10.82 12.92 -25.81
N LEU A 405 10.22 14.08 -26.10
CA LEU A 405 10.30 14.72 -27.41
C LEU A 405 11.73 15.12 -27.76
N VAL A 406 12.45 15.74 -26.82
CA VAL A 406 13.88 16.08 -27.00
C VAL A 406 14.70 14.80 -27.20
N GLY A 407 14.49 13.77 -26.38
CA GLY A 407 15.17 12.47 -26.53
C GLY A 407 14.91 11.82 -27.88
N PHE A 408 13.68 11.93 -28.40
CA PHE A 408 13.31 11.46 -29.73
C PHE A 408 14.04 12.23 -30.85
N VAL A 409 14.10 13.56 -30.76
CA VAL A 409 14.83 14.40 -31.74
C VAL A 409 16.33 14.11 -31.70
N VAL A 410 16.93 14.04 -30.52
CA VAL A 410 18.35 13.70 -30.33
C VAL A 410 18.65 12.32 -30.90
N GLY A 411 17.77 11.34 -30.67
CA GLY A 411 17.89 10.00 -31.23
C GLY A 411 17.82 9.95 -32.76
N LYS A 412 17.10 10.89 -33.41
CA LYS A 412 17.11 11.02 -34.87
C LYS A 412 18.37 11.67 -35.42
N ILE A 413 18.98 12.59 -34.67
CA ILE A 413 20.17 13.33 -35.11
C ILE A 413 21.45 12.50 -34.94
N LEU A 414 21.53 11.72 -33.85
CA LEU A 414 22.68 10.88 -33.58
C LEU A 414 22.54 9.52 -34.32
N PRO A 415 23.62 8.95 -34.89
CA PRO A 415 23.60 7.66 -35.57
C PRO A 415 23.56 6.51 -34.55
N LEU A 416 22.53 6.49 -33.69
CA LEU A 416 22.35 5.49 -32.65
C LEU A 416 21.49 4.35 -33.19
N GLN A 417 21.98 3.12 -33.05
CA GLN A 417 21.25 1.93 -33.52
C GLN A 417 19.91 1.73 -32.80
N ASN A 418 19.76 2.22 -31.57
CA ASN A 418 18.63 1.86 -30.71
C ASN A 418 18.03 3.08 -29.98
N VAL A 419 17.40 3.98 -30.73
CA VAL A 419 16.76 5.21 -30.22
C VAL A 419 15.71 4.92 -29.13
N TYR A 420 15.03 3.77 -29.20
CA TYR A 420 14.03 3.37 -28.21
C TYR A 420 14.59 3.26 -26.77
N TRP A 421 15.89 2.99 -26.59
CA TRP A 421 16.50 2.96 -25.24
C TRP A 421 16.55 4.34 -24.59
N ILE A 422 16.70 5.41 -25.36
CA ILE A 422 16.67 6.77 -24.82
C ILE A 422 15.28 7.04 -24.25
N LEU A 423 14.23 6.71 -25.01
CA LEU A 423 12.85 6.91 -24.56
C LEU A 423 12.52 6.05 -23.33
N LEU A 424 12.93 4.78 -23.37
CA LEU A 424 12.73 3.84 -22.27
C LEU A 424 13.45 4.31 -20.99
N THR A 425 14.70 4.78 -21.09
CA THR A 425 15.45 5.29 -19.93
C THR A 425 14.83 6.55 -19.35
N ILE A 426 14.35 7.48 -20.19
CA ILE A 426 13.62 8.68 -19.73
C ILE A 426 12.38 8.27 -18.93
N VAL A 427 11.54 7.36 -19.47
CA VAL A 427 10.33 6.87 -18.80
C VAL A 427 10.64 6.20 -17.46
N VAL A 428 11.71 5.40 -17.39
CA VAL A 428 12.13 4.71 -16.17
C VAL A 428 12.66 5.68 -15.10
N ILE A 429 13.52 6.63 -15.48
CA ILE A 429 14.16 7.57 -14.54
C ILE A 429 13.17 8.60 -14.03
N MET A 430 12.31 9.12 -14.91
CA MET A 430 11.35 10.15 -14.57
C MET A 430 10.09 9.60 -13.89
N ARG A 431 10.02 8.31 -13.59
CA ARG A 431 8.88 7.71 -12.90
C ARG A 431 8.56 8.50 -11.60
N PRO A 432 7.29 8.88 -11.37
CA PRO A 432 6.90 9.57 -10.15
C PRO A 432 7.36 8.81 -8.90
N GLY A 433 8.13 9.46 -8.02
CA GLY A 433 8.64 8.88 -6.78
C GLY A 433 10.04 8.25 -6.82
N PHE A 434 10.72 8.18 -7.98
CA PHE A 434 12.08 7.62 -8.07
C PHE A 434 13.09 8.41 -7.20
N GLY A 435 12.96 9.74 -7.16
CA GLY A 435 13.78 10.62 -6.31
C GLY A 435 13.61 10.39 -4.79
N LEU A 436 12.38 10.09 -4.34
CA LEU A 436 12.09 9.77 -2.92
C LEU A 436 12.65 8.39 -2.51
N THR A 437 12.84 7.49 -3.48
CA THR A 437 13.35 6.13 -3.23
C THR A 437 14.88 6.13 -3.12
N LYS A 438 15.56 6.98 -3.92
CA LYS A 438 17.02 7.16 -3.84
C LYS A 438 17.47 7.77 -2.51
N ALA A 439 16.72 8.74 -1.98
CA ALA A 439 16.99 9.34 -0.67
C ALA A 439 16.73 8.41 0.53
N ARG A 440 16.04 7.28 0.34
CA ARG A 440 15.81 6.26 1.39
C ARG A 440 16.83 5.13 1.38
N SER A 441 17.62 5.00 0.31
CA SER A 441 18.53 3.87 0.08
C SER A 441 20.01 4.21 0.27
N TYR A 442 20.33 5.47 0.53
CA TYR A 442 21.68 5.97 0.80
C TYR A 442 21.72 6.75 2.11
#